data_AF-A0A256YJB7-F1
#
_entry.id   AF-A0A256YJB7-F1
#
_cell.length_a   1.000
_cell.length_b   1.000
_cell.length_c   1.000
_cell.angle_alpha   90.00
_cell.angle_beta   90.00
_cell.angle_gamma   90.00
#
_symmetry.space_group_name_H-M   'P 1'
#
loop_
_entity.id
_entity.type
_entity.pdbx_description
1 polymer ?
#
loop_
_entity_poly.entity_id
_entity_poly.type
_entity_poly.pdbx_seq_one_letter_code
_entity_poly.pdbx_strand_id
1 'polypeptide(L)'
;MSQVERYWSGKRILDRWGIPPTELASFIYQGLPAYKMEKGKILKMEPEEIHEFDLNHMTDLLFKRIDIEDFEKANELPIKEESDANNRKLTAEEARELGRLRNEKNKWDRSIEAAVQVGIFCANMGRPVVKREVVDEVIKIDRGIPDTTIDKMWKALPDKYKKGAGKPRKE
;
A
#
# COMPACT_ATOMS: atom_id res chain seq x y z
N MET A 1 40.98 -0.91 9.84
CA MET A 1 39.91 -0.10 9.21
C MET A 1 38.65 -0.35 10.01
N SER A 2 38.07 0.68 10.65
CA SER A 2 36.83 0.56 11.41
C SER A 2 35.72 0.12 10.45
N GLN A 3 35.27 -1.13 10.56
CA GLN A 3 34.09 -1.58 9.84
C GLN A 3 32.93 -0.75 10.39
N VAL A 4 32.36 0.12 9.56
CA VAL A 4 31.15 0.86 9.90
C VAL A 4 30.10 -0.18 10.30
N GLU A 5 29.74 -0.22 11.60
CA GLU A 5 28.71 -1.13 12.09
C GLU A 5 27.43 -0.86 11.29
N ARG A 6 27.00 -1.84 10.50
CA ARG A 6 25.79 -1.74 9.69
C ARG A 6 24.64 -2.30 10.50
N TYR A 7 23.70 -1.42 10.84
CA TYR A 7 22.44 -1.78 11.46
C TYR A 7 21.37 -2.01 10.39
N TRP A 8 20.51 -2.99 10.61
CA TRP A 8 19.30 -3.25 9.84
C TRP A 8 18.08 -2.87 10.66
N SER A 9 17.07 -2.28 10.00
CA SER A 9 15.80 -1.99 10.67
C SER A 9 14.98 -3.27 10.84
N GLY A 10 14.13 -3.32 11.87
CA GLY A 10 13.22 -4.43 12.10
C GLY A 10 12.32 -4.68 10.90
N LYS A 11 11.88 -3.63 10.20
CA LYS A 11 11.16 -3.78 8.92
C LYS A 11 11.91 -4.64 7.91
N ARG A 12 13.22 -4.40 7.73
CA ARG A 12 14.04 -5.20 6.81
C ARG A 12 14.10 -6.65 7.25
N ILE A 13 14.23 -6.91 8.55
CA ILE A 13 14.28 -8.27 9.10
C ILE A 13 12.95 -9.01 8.86
N LEU A 14 11.82 -8.35 9.15
CA LEU A 14 10.48 -8.89 8.90
C LEU A 14 10.29 -9.25 7.42
N ASP A 15 10.68 -8.35 6.53
CA ASP A 15 10.59 -8.57 5.08
C ASP A 15 11.51 -9.73 4.63
N ARG A 16 12.74 -9.77 5.14
CA ARG A 16 13.77 -10.78 4.79
C ARG A 16 13.38 -12.18 5.23
N TRP A 17 12.91 -12.34 6.46
CA TRP A 17 12.46 -13.66 6.96
C TRP A 17 11.02 -13.95 6.52
N GLY A 18 10.26 -12.92 6.15
CA GLY A 18 8.85 -13.02 5.78
C GLY A 18 7.99 -13.47 6.95
N ILE A 19 8.28 -12.94 8.13
CA ILE A 19 7.63 -13.29 9.41
C ILE A 19 6.80 -12.11 9.95
N PRO A 20 5.77 -12.37 10.77
CA PRO A 20 5.05 -11.32 11.49
C PRO A 20 5.89 -10.72 12.63
N PRO A 21 5.56 -9.51 13.11
CA PRO A 21 6.25 -8.86 14.24
C PRO A 21 6.28 -9.67 15.53
N THR A 22 5.25 -10.46 15.79
CA THR A 22 5.15 -11.34 16.97
C THR A 22 6.25 -12.41 16.96
N GLU A 23 6.58 -12.92 15.76
CA GLU A 23 7.65 -13.92 15.60
C GLU A 23 9.03 -13.28 15.76
N LEU A 24 9.23 -12.07 15.20
CA LEU A 24 10.46 -11.31 15.45
C LEU A 24 10.67 -11.03 16.94
N ALA A 25 9.61 -10.68 17.67
CA ALA A 25 9.70 -10.48 19.11
C ALA A 25 10.08 -11.78 19.84
N SER A 26 9.53 -12.92 19.41
CA SER A 26 9.91 -14.23 19.95
C SER A 26 11.39 -14.54 19.76
N PHE A 27 12.00 -14.13 18.64
CA PHE A 27 13.44 -14.27 18.42
C PHE A 27 14.27 -13.40 19.34
N ILE A 28 13.79 -12.20 19.67
CA ILE A 28 14.45 -11.34 20.65
C ILE A 28 14.41 -11.98 22.04
N TYR A 29 13.27 -12.56 22.44
CA TYR A 29 13.18 -13.35 23.68
C TYR A 29 14.09 -14.59 23.68
N GLN A 30 14.37 -15.17 22.52
CA GLN A 30 15.30 -16.29 22.36
C GLN A 30 16.78 -15.86 22.34
N GLY A 31 17.05 -14.55 22.45
CA GLY A 31 18.41 -14.01 22.59
C GLY A 31 18.92 -13.23 21.39
N LEU A 32 18.09 -12.92 20.38
CA LEU A 32 18.48 -12.01 19.30
C LEU A 32 18.64 -10.57 19.84
N PRO A 33 19.84 -9.96 19.79
CA PRO A 33 20.05 -8.61 20.31
C PRO A 33 19.28 -7.56 19.49
N ALA A 34 18.42 -6.79 20.17
CA ALA A 34 17.70 -5.66 19.59
C ALA A 34 18.19 -4.33 20.17
N TYR A 35 18.11 -3.28 19.36
CA TYR A 35 18.55 -1.94 19.73
C TYR A 35 17.47 -0.91 19.35
N LYS A 36 17.39 0.19 20.10
CA LYS A 36 16.55 1.35 19.77
C LYS A 36 17.40 2.61 19.64
N MET A 37 16.96 3.54 18.81
CA MET A 37 17.57 4.86 18.72
C MET A 37 16.82 5.83 19.64
N GLU A 38 17.49 6.28 20.71
CA GLU A 38 16.92 7.27 21.63
C GLU A 38 17.85 8.48 21.70
N LYS A 39 17.33 9.67 21.36
CA LYS A 39 18.09 10.93 21.35
C LYS A 39 19.42 10.85 20.58
N GLY A 40 19.40 10.14 19.44
CA GLY A 40 20.57 9.96 18.58
C GLY A 40 21.62 8.95 19.09
N LYS A 41 21.33 8.23 20.19
CA LYS A 41 22.18 7.15 20.70
C LYS A 41 21.50 5.81 20.47
N ILE A 42 22.30 4.81 20.10
CA ILE A 42 21.83 3.43 19.97
C ILE A 42 21.93 2.78 21.36
N LEU A 43 20.80 2.37 21.90
CA LEU A 43 20.71 1.68 23.19
C LEU A 43 20.28 0.24 22.94
N LYS A 44 20.94 -0.71 23.59
CA LYS A 44 20.51 -2.11 23.60
C LYS A 44 19.20 -2.19 24.39
N MET A 45 18.23 -2.92 23.85
CA MET A 45 16.98 -3.22 24.55
C MET A 45 17.11 -4.56 25.26
N GLU A 46 16.52 -4.63 26.45
CA GLU A 46 16.32 -5.90 27.14
C GLU A 46 14.99 -6.53 26.68
N PRO A 47 14.86 -7.87 26.64
CA PRO A 47 13.65 -8.53 26.15
C PRO A 47 12.38 -8.14 26.92
N GLU A 48 12.52 -7.82 28.21
CA GLU A 48 11.43 -7.35 29.05
C GLU A 48 10.92 -5.98 28.61
N GLU A 49 11.71 -5.14 27.94
CA GLU A 49 11.23 -3.85 27.44
C GLU A 49 10.27 -3.99 26.24
N ILE A 50 10.13 -5.19 25.68
CA ILE A 50 9.30 -5.49 24.49
C ILE A 50 7.90 -5.94 24.95
N HIS A 51 7.23 -5.11 25.73
CA HIS A 51 5.88 -5.42 26.22
C HIS A 51 4.77 -5.00 25.25
N GLU A 52 5.07 -4.12 24.29
CA GLU A 52 4.11 -3.60 23.32
C GLU A 52 4.44 -4.12 21.92
N PHE A 53 3.84 -5.27 21.55
CA PHE A 53 3.98 -5.91 20.23
C PHE A 53 3.25 -5.15 19.11
N ASP A 54 3.28 -3.82 19.10
CA ASP A 54 2.72 -3.04 18.02
C ASP A 54 3.67 -3.06 16.81
N LEU A 55 3.08 -3.26 15.62
CA LEU A 55 3.75 -3.28 14.32
C LEU A 55 4.70 -2.09 14.14
N ASN A 56 4.28 -0.91 14.60
CA ASN A 56 5.07 0.31 14.46
C ASN A 56 6.36 0.27 15.28
N HIS A 57 6.32 -0.29 16.48
CA HIS A 57 7.48 -0.33 17.38
C HIS A 57 8.51 -1.35 16.91
N MET A 58 8.07 -2.51 16.40
CA MET A 58 8.96 -3.55 15.91
C MET A 58 9.70 -3.13 14.64
N THR A 59 9.11 -2.27 13.80
CA THR A 59 9.77 -1.80 12.57
C THR A 59 10.91 -0.82 12.82
N ASP A 60 10.86 -0.10 13.94
CA ASP A 60 11.83 0.94 14.33
C ASP A 60 13.05 0.38 15.09
N LEU A 61 12.99 -0.88 15.49
CA LEU A 61 14.13 -1.57 16.08
C LEU A 61 15.31 -1.66 15.11
N LEU A 62 16.51 -1.67 15.67
CA LEU A 62 17.76 -1.80 14.96
C LEU A 62 18.44 -3.09 15.39
N PHE A 63 19.04 -3.79 14.44
CA PHE A 63 19.74 -5.05 14.65
C PHE A 63 21.12 -4.95 14.01
N LYS A 64 22.17 -5.41 14.68
CA LYS A 64 23.47 -5.50 14.02
C LYS A 64 23.41 -6.60 12.98
N ARG A 65 23.95 -6.33 11.80
CA ARG A 65 23.98 -7.31 10.71
C ARG A 65 24.64 -8.63 11.10
N ILE A 66 25.74 -8.58 11.86
CA ILE A 66 26.47 -9.77 12.31
C ILE A 66 25.60 -10.63 13.22
N ASP A 67 24.93 -10.02 14.20
CA ASP A 67 24.05 -10.75 15.13
C ASP A 67 22.91 -11.46 14.38
N ILE A 68 22.37 -10.83 13.34
CA ILE A 68 21.35 -11.41 12.47
C ILE A 68 21.90 -12.60 11.67
N GLU A 69 23.06 -12.45 11.03
CA GLU A 69 23.69 -13.51 10.23
C GLU A 69 24.07 -14.72 11.11
N ASP A 70 24.57 -14.47 12.31
CA ASP A 70 24.88 -15.51 13.30
C ASP A 70 23.61 -16.22 13.79
N PHE A 71 22.53 -15.47 14.05
CA PHE A 71 21.25 -16.02 14.45
C PHE A 71 20.59 -16.85 13.34
N GLU A 72 20.65 -16.38 12.09
CA GLU A 72 20.18 -17.11 10.90
C GLU A 72 20.88 -18.48 10.79
N LYS A 73 22.21 -18.48 10.96
CA LYS A 73 23.02 -19.70 10.90
C LYS A 73 22.72 -20.66 12.06
N ALA A 74 22.50 -20.13 13.26
CA ALA A 74 22.23 -20.93 14.45
C ALA A 74 20.84 -21.59 14.44
N ASN A 75 19.84 -20.91 13.86
CA ASN A 75 18.44 -21.36 13.87
C ASN A 75 17.97 -21.97 12.55
N GLU A 76 18.89 -22.20 11.60
CA GLU A 76 18.59 -22.73 10.26
C GLU A 76 17.43 -21.97 9.58
N LEU A 77 17.34 -20.66 9.82
CA LEU A 77 16.22 -19.87 9.30
C LEU A 77 16.27 -19.89 7.77
N PRO A 78 15.11 -20.06 7.10
CA PRO A 78 15.05 -19.95 5.67
C PRO A 78 15.41 -18.51 5.31
N ILE A 79 16.65 -18.32 4.85
CA ILE A 79 17.02 -17.12 4.13
C ILE A 79 16.17 -17.19 2.87
N LYS A 80 15.04 -16.48 2.86
CA LYS A 80 14.48 -16.06 1.57
C LYS A 80 15.60 -15.21 1.00
N GLU A 81 16.40 -15.81 0.11
CA GLU A 81 17.42 -15.10 -0.65
C GLU A 81 16.77 -13.80 -1.06
N GLU A 82 17.26 -12.70 -0.45
CA GLU A 82 16.54 -11.45 -0.46
C GLU A 82 16.10 -11.20 -1.90
N SER A 83 14.88 -10.74 -2.02
CA SER A 83 14.37 -9.91 -3.11
C SER A 83 15.30 -8.73 -3.48
N ASP A 84 16.57 -8.72 -3.11
CA ASP A 84 17.68 -8.15 -3.87
C ASP A 84 17.76 -8.72 -5.29
N ALA A 85 17.18 -9.90 -5.57
CA ALA A 85 16.90 -10.34 -6.93
C ALA A 85 15.71 -9.60 -7.61
N ASN A 86 14.75 -9.08 -6.82
CA ASN A 86 13.67 -8.21 -7.33
C ASN A 86 14.05 -6.72 -7.31
N ASN A 87 15.09 -6.35 -6.56
CA ASN A 87 15.90 -5.14 -6.74
C ASN A 87 17.15 -5.42 -7.59
N ARG A 88 17.14 -6.46 -8.45
CA ARG A 88 17.84 -6.32 -9.73
C ARG A 88 17.34 -5.00 -10.25
N LYS A 89 18.23 -4.01 -10.35
CA LYS A 89 17.95 -2.71 -10.95
C LYS A 89 17.02 -2.99 -12.11
N LEU A 90 15.73 -2.68 -11.95
CA LEU A 90 14.78 -2.82 -13.03
C LEU A 90 15.49 -2.21 -14.22
N THR A 91 15.61 -2.99 -15.30
CA THR A 91 16.17 -2.44 -16.52
C THR A 91 15.44 -1.13 -16.81
N ALA A 92 16.10 -0.17 -17.47
CA ALA A 92 15.46 1.12 -17.73
C ALA A 92 14.08 0.95 -18.41
N GLU A 93 13.90 -0.15 -19.15
CA GLU A 93 12.65 -0.60 -19.75
C GLU A 93 11.63 -1.07 -18.71
N GLU A 94 11.98 -2.02 -17.83
CA GLU A 94 11.08 -2.50 -16.77
C GLU A 94 10.68 -1.40 -15.78
N ALA A 95 11.58 -0.46 -15.48
CA ALA A 95 11.28 0.67 -14.60
C ALA A 95 10.26 1.63 -15.24
N ARG A 96 10.40 1.89 -16.55
CA ARG A 96 9.43 2.69 -17.32
C ARG A 96 8.08 1.99 -17.38
N GLU A 97 8.10 0.69 -17.64
CA GLU A 97 6.89 -0.13 -17.72
C GLU A 97 6.16 -0.19 -16.37
N LEU A 98 6.90 -0.35 -15.27
CA LEU A 98 6.33 -0.29 -13.92
C LEU A 98 5.72 1.09 -13.63
N GLY A 99 6.37 2.17 -14.08
CA GLY A 99 5.83 3.53 -14.01
C GLY A 99 4.52 3.67 -14.79
N ARG A 100 4.47 3.12 -16.02
CA ARG A 100 3.26 3.08 -16.84
C ARG A 100 2.13 2.32 -16.14
N LEU A 101 2.40 1.12 -15.63
CA LEU A 101 1.43 0.28 -14.94
C LEU A 101 0.91 0.93 -13.65
N ARG A 102 1.76 1.60 -12.88
CA ARG A 102 1.35 2.38 -11.70
C ARG A 102 0.44 3.54 -12.09
N ASN A 103 0.79 4.27 -13.14
CA ASN A 103 -0.04 5.35 -13.66
C ASN A 103 -1.38 4.85 -14.19
N GLU A 104 -1.41 3.70 -14.86
CA GLU A 104 -2.64 3.04 -15.29
C GLU A 104 -3.46 2.64 -14.07
N LYS A 105 -2.90 1.89 -13.11
CA LYS A 105 -3.58 1.52 -11.88
C LYS A 105 -4.23 2.74 -11.19
N ASN A 106 -3.48 3.83 -11.02
CA ASN A 106 -4.01 5.04 -10.40
C ASN A 106 -5.20 5.64 -11.19
N LYS A 107 -5.18 5.59 -12.53
CA LYS A 107 -6.33 6.02 -13.35
C LYS A 107 -7.54 5.11 -13.14
N TRP A 108 -7.32 3.80 -13.05
CA TRP A 108 -8.37 2.82 -12.79
C TRP A 108 -8.97 3.00 -11.40
N ASP A 109 -8.15 3.14 -10.36
CA ASP A 109 -8.58 3.36 -8.98
C ASP A 109 -9.46 4.62 -8.88
N ARG A 110 -9.03 5.74 -9.47
CA ARG A 110 -9.80 7.00 -9.51
C ARG A 110 -11.13 6.84 -10.26
N SER A 111 -11.13 6.08 -11.37
CA SER A 111 -12.35 5.82 -12.13
C SER A 111 -13.34 4.95 -11.34
N ILE A 112 -12.85 3.96 -10.60
CA ILE A 112 -13.68 3.10 -9.76
C ILE A 112 -14.29 3.92 -8.62
N GLU A 113 -13.48 4.72 -7.93
CA GLU A 113 -13.93 5.60 -6.85
C GLU A 113 -15.02 6.56 -7.34
N ALA A 114 -14.81 7.24 -8.47
CA ALA A 114 -15.80 8.12 -9.06
C ALA A 114 -17.11 7.39 -9.43
N ALA A 115 -17.02 6.17 -9.99
CA ALA A 115 -18.21 5.38 -10.32
C ALA A 115 -19.02 5.01 -9.08
N VAL A 116 -18.35 4.62 -7.99
CA VAL A 116 -19.00 4.31 -6.70
C VAL A 116 -19.69 5.55 -6.13
N GLN A 117 -19.01 6.69 -6.12
CA GLN A 117 -19.57 7.95 -5.62
C GLN A 117 -20.77 8.43 -6.46
N VAL A 118 -20.72 8.29 -7.79
CA VAL A 118 -21.87 8.56 -8.66
C VAL A 118 -23.05 7.64 -8.33
N GLY A 119 -22.79 6.37 -8.05
CA GLY A 119 -23.82 5.41 -7.62
C GLY A 119 -24.49 5.84 -6.30
N ILE A 120 -23.68 6.26 -5.32
CA ILE A 120 -24.15 6.80 -4.03
C ILE A 120 -24.97 8.07 -4.26
N PHE A 121 -24.48 9.00 -5.08
CA PHE A 121 -25.18 10.22 -5.46
C PHE A 121 -26.55 9.92 -6.06
N CYS A 122 -26.63 9.01 -7.04
CA CYS A 122 -27.90 8.61 -7.67
C CYS A 122 -28.88 8.00 -6.66
N ALA A 123 -28.38 7.19 -5.72
CA ALA A 123 -29.21 6.60 -4.66
C ALA A 123 -29.76 7.68 -3.70
N ASN A 124 -28.92 8.63 -3.29
CA ASN A 124 -29.29 9.69 -2.34
C ASN A 124 -30.28 10.71 -2.92
N MET A 125 -30.21 10.97 -4.23
CA MET A 125 -31.11 11.92 -4.88
C MET A 125 -32.58 11.47 -4.86
N GLY A 126 -32.85 10.17 -4.74
CA GLY A 126 -34.22 9.63 -4.69
C GLY A 126 -35.05 9.86 -5.96
N ARG A 127 -34.43 10.37 -7.04
CA ARG A 127 -35.06 10.65 -8.33
C ARG A 127 -34.14 10.28 -9.49
N PRO A 128 -34.69 10.02 -10.70
CA PRO A 128 -33.88 9.91 -11.89
C PRO A 128 -33.07 11.19 -12.14
N VAL A 129 -31.78 11.03 -12.43
CA VAL A 129 -30.84 12.11 -12.72
C VAL A 129 -30.59 12.23 -14.23
N VAL A 130 -30.24 13.42 -14.71
CA VAL A 130 -29.80 13.60 -16.10
C VAL A 130 -28.29 13.39 -16.24
N LYS A 131 -27.83 13.04 -17.44
CA LYS A 131 -26.39 12.83 -17.72
C LYS A 131 -25.51 14.01 -17.27
N ARG A 132 -25.99 15.24 -17.44
CA ARG A 132 -25.28 16.45 -17.01
C ARG A 132 -25.02 16.48 -15.50
N GLU A 133 -25.98 16.07 -14.68
CA GLU A 133 -25.79 16.00 -13.21
C GLU A 133 -24.71 14.98 -12.84
N VAL A 134 -24.65 13.86 -13.56
CA VAL A 134 -23.59 12.86 -13.38
C VAL A 134 -22.23 13.39 -13.80
N VAL A 135 -22.15 14.11 -14.92
CA VAL A 135 -20.91 14.77 -15.36
C VAL A 135 -20.44 15.78 -14.31
N ASP A 136 -21.34 16.64 -13.83
CA ASP A 136 -21.03 17.65 -12.81
C ASP A 136 -20.53 16.99 -11.51
N GLU A 137 -21.12 15.86 -11.11
CA GLU A 137 -20.69 15.12 -9.92
C GLU A 137 -19.32 14.46 -10.09
N VAL A 138 -19.05 13.83 -11.24
CA VAL A 138 -17.71 13.27 -11.52
C VAL A 138 -16.64 14.36 -11.53
N ILE A 139 -16.92 15.52 -12.12
CA ILE A 139 -15.98 16.65 -12.15
C ILE A 139 -15.65 17.19 -10.75
N LYS A 140 -16.59 17.11 -9.79
CA LYS A 140 -16.32 17.47 -8.38
C LYS A 140 -15.36 16.49 -7.71
N ILE A 141 -15.49 15.20 -8.02
CA ILE A 141 -14.64 14.13 -7.47
C ILE A 141 -13.26 14.19 -8.12
N ASP A 142 -13.22 14.21 -9.45
CA ASP A 142 -11.98 14.19 -10.23
C ASP A 142 -12.16 14.78 -11.64
N ARG A 143 -11.58 15.97 -11.84
CA ARG A 143 -11.53 16.66 -13.15
C ARG A 143 -10.68 15.98 -14.21
N GLY A 144 -9.82 15.04 -13.81
CA GLY A 144 -8.92 14.29 -14.68
C GLY A 144 -9.56 13.07 -15.34
N ILE A 145 -10.82 12.74 -15.01
CA ILE A 145 -11.54 11.62 -15.63
C ILE A 145 -12.00 12.03 -17.03
N PRO A 146 -11.62 11.29 -18.10
CA PRO A 146 -12.05 11.62 -19.46
C PRO A 146 -13.56 11.45 -19.64
N ASP A 147 -14.18 12.30 -20.46
CA ASP A 147 -15.61 12.23 -20.80
C ASP A 147 -16.05 10.84 -21.29
N THR A 148 -15.19 10.12 -22.03
CA THR A 148 -15.46 8.76 -22.50
C THR A 148 -15.65 7.76 -21.35
N THR A 149 -15.01 7.99 -20.20
CA THR A 149 -15.16 7.18 -18.99
C THR A 149 -16.45 7.54 -18.27
N ILE A 150 -16.79 8.84 -18.19
CA ILE A 150 -18.07 9.31 -17.64
C ILE A 150 -19.23 8.73 -18.45
N ASP A 151 -19.10 8.66 -19.77
CA ASP A 151 -20.09 8.06 -20.66
C ASP A 151 -20.29 6.56 -20.41
N LYS A 152 -19.21 5.83 -20.10
CA LYS A 152 -19.29 4.42 -19.71
C LYS A 152 -19.99 4.26 -18.36
N MET A 153 -19.66 5.10 -17.37
CA MET A 153 -20.36 5.13 -16.08
C MET A 153 -21.86 5.38 -16.28
N TRP A 154 -22.21 6.42 -17.06
CA TRP A 154 -23.60 6.75 -17.37
C TRP A 154 -24.35 5.59 -18.04
N LYS A 155 -23.74 4.93 -19.02
CA LYS A 155 -24.35 3.77 -19.69
C LYS A 155 -24.56 2.59 -18.73
N ALA A 156 -23.61 2.36 -17.83
CA ALA A 156 -23.63 1.26 -16.86
C ALA A 156 -24.61 1.49 -15.69
N LEU A 157 -25.03 2.73 -15.43
CA LEU A 157 -26.04 2.99 -14.39
C LEU A 157 -27.34 2.21 -14.69
N PRO A 158 -28.08 1.74 -13.66
CA PRO A 158 -29.42 1.21 -13.85
C PRO A 158 -30.41 2.25 -14.40
N ASP A 159 -31.34 1.85 -15.26
CA ASP A 159 -32.27 2.78 -15.91
C ASP A 159 -33.22 3.50 -14.94
N LYS A 160 -33.51 2.89 -13.78
CA LYS A 160 -34.28 3.55 -12.70
C LYS A 160 -33.65 4.85 -12.18
N TYR A 161 -32.33 5.01 -12.34
CA TYR A 161 -31.62 6.22 -11.97
C TYR A 161 -31.46 7.20 -13.13
N LYS A 162 -31.80 6.82 -14.37
CA LYS A 162 -31.61 7.67 -15.55
C LYS A 162 -32.91 8.36 -15.93
N LYS A 163 -32.87 9.68 -16.04
CA LYS A 163 -33.91 10.43 -16.72
C LYS A 163 -33.68 10.30 -18.22
N GLY A 164 -34.48 9.46 -18.88
CA GLY A 164 -34.46 9.32 -20.34
C GLY A 164 -34.74 10.65 -21.03
N ALA A 165 -34.23 10.82 -22.25
CA ALA A 165 -34.65 11.91 -23.12
C ALA A 165 -36.17 11.76 -23.35
N GLY A 166 -36.95 12.73 -22.87
CA GLY A 166 -38.40 12.67 -22.99
C GLY A 166 -38.79 12.41 -24.45
N LYS A 167 -39.63 11.41 -24.69
CA LYS A 167 -40.19 11.18 -26.02
C LYS A 167 -40.99 12.44 -26.40
N PRO A 168 -40.71 13.09 -27.54
CA PRO A 168 -41.48 14.26 -27.95
C PRO A 168 -42.96 13.87 -28.01
N ARG A 169 -43.83 14.69 -27.40
CA ARG A 169 -45.29 14.50 -27.53
C ARG A 169 -45.61 14.65 -29.01
N LYS A 170 -46.24 13.63 -29.61
CA LYS A 170 -46.87 13.78 -30.91
C LYS A 170 -48.04 14.75 -30.70
N GLU A 171 -47.94 15.93 -31.29
CA GLU A 171 -49.10 16.77 -31.58
C GLU A 171 -49.99 16.10 -32.63
#